data_AF-A0A2A2T4Y8-F1
#
_entry.id   AF-A0A2A2T4Y8-F1
#
_cell.length_a   1.000
_cell.length_b   1.000
_cell.length_c   1.000
_cell.angle_alpha   90.00
_cell.angle_beta   90.00
_cell.angle_gamma   90.00
#
_symmetry.space_group_name_H-M   'P 1'
#
loop_
_entity.id
_entity.type
_entity.pdbx_description
1 polymer ?
#
loop_
_entity_poly.entity_id
_entity_poly.type
_entity_poly.pdbx_seq_one_letter_code
_entity_poly.pdbx_strand_id
1 'polypeptide(L)'
;MTNRRYTLTITEAQARVIRDACELLARLGLGQWPEFLRHMPGQVPMEYHNAIDRLLPEMAHLLSEHGPQGTAINGWNSHLGIGNRHVPEAANVAFDLHAVIRHRLAWDRAKAEGKDKDRSHTMSVQYDTPMHYGKEPLATMERIAPTPTTQPAQTKAGFFTPEP
;
A
#
# COMPACT_ATOMS: atom_id res chain seq x y z
N MET A 1 -0.45 21.48 16.90
CA MET A 1 0.13 20.12 17.06
C MET A 1 1.56 20.16 16.56
N THR A 2 2.53 19.62 17.30
CA THR A 2 3.93 19.56 16.84
C THR A 2 4.04 18.53 15.72
N ASN A 3 4.32 18.97 14.49
CA ASN A 3 4.48 18.10 13.34
C ASN A 3 5.86 17.41 13.36
N ARG A 4 5.98 16.36 14.17
CA ARG A 4 7.19 15.53 14.24
C ARG A 4 7.28 14.70 12.97
N ARG A 5 8.44 14.76 12.31
CA ARG A 5 8.71 14.00 11.08
C ARG A 5 9.65 12.85 11.38
N TYR A 6 9.42 11.72 10.71
CA TYR A 6 10.18 10.49 10.87
C TYR A 6 10.70 10.05 9.50
N THR A 7 11.90 9.46 9.48
CA THR A 7 12.45 8.79 8.30
C THR A 7 12.44 7.28 8.55
N LEU A 8 11.99 6.51 7.55
CA LEU A 8 11.88 5.06 7.63
C LEU A 8 12.68 4.44 6.48
N THR A 9 13.67 3.60 6.81
CA THR A 9 14.43 2.82 5.84
C THR A 9 13.88 1.40 5.79
N ILE A 10 13.37 0.99 4.63
CA ILE A 10 12.71 -0.30 4.41
C ILE A 10 13.13 -0.89 3.07
N THR A 11 13.00 -2.20 2.94
CA THR A 11 13.21 -2.89 1.66
C THR A 11 12.05 -2.64 0.71
N GLU A 12 12.26 -2.92 -0.58
CA GLU A 12 11.19 -2.87 -1.57
C GLU A 12 10.02 -3.79 -1.19
N ALA A 13 10.30 -4.99 -0.65
CA ALA A 13 9.28 -5.92 -0.21
C ALA A 13 8.42 -5.36 0.93
N GLN A 14 9.04 -4.72 1.92
CA GLN A 14 8.33 -4.03 3.01
C GLN A 14 7.50 -2.86 2.48
N ALA A 15 8.03 -2.09 1.53
CA ALA A 15 7.29 -1.00 0.90
C ALA A 15 6.04 -1.51 0.15
N ARG A 16 6.12 -2.65 -0.54
CA ARG A 16 4.96 -3.29 -1.18
C ARG A 16 3.88 -3.68 -0.17
N VAL A 17 4.27 -4.25 0.97
CA VAL A 17 3.32 -4.60 2.04
C VAL A 17 2.64 -3.35 2.61
N ILE A 18 3.40 -2.29 2.88
CA ILE A 18 2.85 -1.03 3.39
C ILE A 18 1.88 -0.42 2.37
N ARG A 19 2.25 -0.40 1.08
CA ARG A 19 1.39 0.08 -0.02
C ARG A 19 0.06 -0.65 -0.05
N ASP A 20 0.07 -1.97 0.08
CA ASP A 20 -1.14 -2.80 -0.02
C ASP A 20 -2.03 -2.65 1.22
N ALA A 21 -1.43 -2.56 2.40
CA ALA A 21 -2.14 -2.25 3.65
C ALA A 21 -2.80 -0.87 3.60
N CYS A 22 -2.09 0.13 3.07
CA CYS A 22 -2.61 1.49 2.90
C CYS A 22 -3.74 1.55 1.87
N GLU A 23 -3.63 0.80 0.76
CA GLU A 23 -4.72 0.68 -0.20
C GLU A 23 -5.97 0.11 0.48
N LEU A 24 -5.83 -1.03 1.17
CA LEU A 24 -6.93 -1.68 1.84
C LEU A 24 -7.61 -0.72 2.82
N LEU A 25 -6.85 -0.08 3.72
CA LEU A 25 -7.40 0.86 4.68
C LEU A 25 -8.16 2.02 4.00
N ALA A 26 -7.62 2.56 2.91
CA ALA A 26 -8.29 3.60 2.14
C ALA A 26 -9.61 3.09 1.55
N ARG A 27 -9.63 1.91 0.90
CA ARG A 27 -10.83 1.30 0.30
C ARG A 27 -11.93 1.06 1.32
N LEU A 28 -11.59 0.53 2.50
CA LEU A 28 -12.56 0.32 3.58
C LEU A 28 -13.16 1.65 4.05
N GLY A 29 -12.33 2.68 4.23
CA GLY A 29 -12.79 4.02 4.60
C GLY A 29 -13.59 4.75 3.51
N LEU A 30 -13.52 4.30 2.26
CA LEU A 30 -14.32 4.79 1.13
C LEU A 30 -15.65 4.02 0.96
N GLY A 31 -15.87 2.96 1.76
CA GLY A 31 -16.99 2.04 1.60
C GLY A 31 -16.84 1.04 0.45
N GLN A 32 -15.66 0.94 -0.16
CA GLN A 32 -15.37 0.04 -1.27
C GLN A 32 -15.07 -1.39 -0.77
N TRP A 33 -15.97 -1.95 0.02
CA TRP A 33 -15.79 -3.24 0.70
C TRP A 33 -15.54 -4.44 -0.21
N PRO A 34 -16.07 -4.54 -1.45
CA PRO A 34 -15.70 -5.62 -2.37
C PRO A 34 -14.18 -5.72 -2.63
N GLU A 35 -13.45 -4.61 -2.52
CA GLU A 35 -12.01 -4.55 -2.72
C GLU A 35 -11.25 -5.35 -1.65
N PHE A 36 -11.82 -5.48 -0.44
CA PHE A 36 -11.29 -6.34 0.62
C PHE A 36 -11.05 -7.78 0.15
N LEU A 37 -11.93 -8.31 -0.72
CA LEU A 37 -11.83 -9.67 -1.22
C LEU A 37 -10.53 -9.92 -2.00
N ARG A 38 -9.94 -8.89 -2.61
CA ARG A 38 -8.63 -9.00 -3.30
C ARG A 38 -7.46 -9.13 -2.35
N HIS A 39 -7.63 -8.73 -1.09
CA HIS A 39 -6.61 -8.79 -0.04
C HIS A 39 -6.80 -9.98 0.91
N MET A 40 -7.86 -10.79 0.74
CA MET A 40 -8.07 -11.97 1.57
C MET A 40 -6.97 -13.02 1.36
N PRO A 41 -6.56 -13.72 2.43
CA PRO A 41 -5.59 -14.81 2.32
C PRO A 41 -6.19 -15.98 1.52
N GLY A 42 -5.38 -16.54 0.62
CA GLY A 42 -5.77 -17.64 -0.28
C GLY A 42 -5.93 -17.15 -1.72
N GLN A 43 -5.55 -18.00 -2.69
CA GLN A 43 -5.97 -17.78 -4.08
C GLN A 43 -7.47 -17.98 -4.07
N VAL A 44 -8.28 -16.93 -4.14
CA VAL A 44 -9.74 -17.08 -4.21
C VAL A 44 -10.06 -17.71 -5.57
N PRO A 45 -10.35 -19.01 -5.68
CA PRO A 45 -10.77 -19.63 -6.92
C PRO A 45 -12.30 -19.63 -6.86
N MET A 46 -12.91 -18.45 -6.86
CA MET A 46 -14.34 -18.34 -6.61
C MET A 46 -14.89 -17.11 -7.30
N GLU A 47 -15.86 -17.34 -8.18
CA GLU A 47 -17.12 -16.58 -8.29
C GLU A 47 -17.15 -15.27 -7.49
N TYR A 48 -16.38 -14.27 -7.93
CA TYR A 48 -16.22 -12.98 -7.25
C TYR A 48 -17.58 -12.32 -6.95
N HIS A 49 -18.54 -12.52 -7.85
CA HIS A 49 -19.93 -12.08 -7.70
C HIS A 49 -20.62 -12.77 -6.51
N ASN A 50 -20.53 -14.09 -6.38
CA ASN A 50 -21.15 -14.81 -5.25
C ASN A 50 -20.55 -14.41 -3.90
N ALA A 51 -19.26 -14.07 -3.85
CA ALA A 51 -18.62 -13.57 -2.64
C ALA A 51 -19.12 -12.16 -2.27
N ILE A 52 -19.29 -11.28 -3.27
CA ILE A 52 -19.86 -9.94 -3.08
C ILE A 52 -21.32 -10.03 -2.61
N ASP A 53 -22.14 -10.84 -3.27
CA ASP A 53 -23.57 -11.00 -2.96
C ASP A 53 -23.80 -11.48 -1.52
N ARG A 54 -22.82 -12.20 -0.94
CA ARG A 54 -22.84 -12.60 0.47
C ARG A 54 -22.25 -11.56 1.40
N LEU A 55 -21.21 -10.83 0.97
CA LEU A 55 -20.53 -9.85 1.79
C LEU A 55 -21.36 -8.57 2.01
N LEU A 56 -21.96 -8.03 0.95
CA LEU A 56 -22.65 -6.73 1.02
C LEU A 56 -23.83 -6.71 2.01
N PRO A 57 -24.73 -7.72 2.06
CA PRO A 57 -25.81 -7.75 3.05
C PRO A 57 -25.28 -7.75 4.50
N GLU A 58 -24.26 -8.56 4.77
CA GLU A 58 -23.64 -8.67 6.11
C GLU A 58 -22.97 -7.35 6.50
N MET A 59 -22.24 -6.72 5.58
CA MET A 59 -21.63 -5.42 5.84
C MET A 59 -22.67 -4.33 6.06
N ALA A 60 -23.77 -4.33 5.31
CA ALA A 60 -24.86 -3.39 5.50
C ALA A 60 -25.53 -3.56 6.87
N HIS A 61 -25.71 -4.80 7.32
CA HIS A 61 -26.22 -5.11 8.65
C HIS A 61 -25.27 -4.64 9.75
N LEU A 62 -23.98 -5.03 9.70
CA LEU A 62 -22.99 -4.61 10.69
C LEU A 62 -22.83 -3.08 10.77
N LEU A 63 -22.87 -2.39 9.63
CA LEU A 63 -22.76 -0.93 9.59
C LEU A 63 -24.03 -0.23 10.07
N SER A 64 -25.22 -0.82 9.92
CA SER A 64 -26.43 -0.24 10.49
C SER A 64 -26.46 -0.37 12.02
N GLU A 65 -25.92 -1.45 12.57
CA GLU A 65 -25.88 -1.70 14.02
C GLU A 65 -24.71 -1.02 14.73
N HIS A 66 -23.55 -0.93 14.08
CA HIS A 66 -22.29 -0.53 14.72
C HIS A 66 -21.53 0.57 13.98
N GLY A 67 -22.05 1.02 12.83
CA GLY A 67 -21.40 2.04 12.02
C GLY A 67 -21.30 3.40 12.74
N PRO A 68 -20.29 4.21 12.40
CA PRO A 68 -20.19 5.57 12.91
C PRO A 68 -21.44 6.38 12.54
N GLN A 69 -22.11 7.00 13.53
CA GLN A 69 -23.28 7.84 13.26
C GLN A 69 -22.93 8.99 12.30
N GLY A 70 -23.79 9.25 11.32
CA GLY A 70 -23.61 10.33 10.34
C GLY A 70 -22.64 10.01 9.18
N THR A 71 -22.19 8.76 9.06
CA THR A 71 -21.45 8.30 7.87
C THR A 71 -22.39 8.05 6.69
N ALA A 72 -21.94 8.38 5.47
CA ALA A 72 -22.64 8.02 4.23
C ALA A 72 -22.30 6.59 3.76
N ILE A 73 -21.53 5.83 4.56
CA ILE A 73 -21.08 4.47 4.26
C ILE A 73 -22.08 3.45 4.82
N ASN A 74 -22.79 2.74 3.94
CA ASN A 74 -23.89 1.83 4.29
C ASN A 74 -23.66 0.37 3.86
N GLY A 75 -22.48 0.04 3.32
CA GLY A 75 -22.13 -1.33 2.94
C GLY A 75 -22.81 -1.88 1.69
N TRP A 76 -23.76 -1.16 1.09
CA TRP A 76 -24.52 -1.61 -0.09
C TRP A 76 -24.20 -0.80 -1.36
N ASN A 77 -24.32 0.53 -1.30
CA ASN A 77 -24.11 1.44 -2.44
C ASN A 77 -23.06 2.52 -2.18
N SER A 78 -22.37 2.45 -1.05
CA SER A 78 -21.43 3.49 -0.66
C SER A 78 -20.07 3.27 -1.30
N HIS A 79 -19.86 3.88 -2.46
CA HIS A 79 -18.56 3.98 -3.12
C HIS A 79 -18.14 5.44 -3.18
N LEU A 80 -17.74 6.00 -2.02
CA LEU A 80 -17.36 7.40 -1.96
C LEU A 80 -16.08 7.63 -2.78
N GLY A 81 -16.00 8.79 -3.42
CA GLY A 81 -14.77 9.29 -4.00
C GLY A 81 -13.79 9.72 -2.89
N ILE A 82 -12.49 9.56 -3.15
CA ILE A 82 -11.46 10.07 -2.26
C ILE A 82 -11.59 11.60 -2.10
N GLY A 83 -11.38 12.11 -0.87
CA GLY A 83 -11.63 13.52 -0.54
C GLY A 83 -13.09 13.89 -0.26
N ASN A 84 -14.03 12.94 -0.29
CA ASN A 84 -15.40 13.19 0.16
C ASN A 84 -15.42 13.52 1.67
N ARG A 85 -16.24 14.50 2.08
CA ARG A 85 -16.34 14.96 3.49
C ARG A 85 -16.73 13.87 4.50
N HIS A 86 -17.35 12.78 4.05
CA HIS A 86 -17.74 11.65 4.89
C HIS A 86 -16.65 10.58 4.99
N VAL A 87 -15.54 10.73 4.25
CA VAL A 87 -14.40 9.82 4.33
C VAL A 87 -13.57 10.17 5.56
N PRO A 88 -13.26 9.20 6.43
CA PRO A 88 -12.41 9.43 7.58
C PRO A 88 -11.02 9.92 7.17
N GLU A 89 -10.44 10.83 7.95
CA GLU A 89 -9.10 11.38 7.68
C GLU A 89 -8.04 10.29 7.51
N ALA A 90 -8.10 9.23 8.32
CA ALA A 90 -7.18 8.10 8.23
C ALA A 90 -7.19 7.42 6.85
N ALA A 91 -8.33 7.39 6.16
CA ALA A 91 -8.44 6.81 4.82
C ALA A 91 -7.83 7.72 3.76
N ASN A 92 -7.93 9.04 3.91
CA ASN A 92 -7.23 9.99 3.04
C ASN A 92 -5.72 9.90 3.22
N VAL A 93 -5.23 9.88 4.46
CA VAL A 93 -3.79 9.69 4.76
C VAL A 93 -3.29 8.34 4.21
N ALA A 94 -4.07 7.27 4.35
CA ALA A 94 -3.71 5.97 3.80
C ALA A 94 -3.63 6.00 2.26
N PHE A 95 -4.57 6.67 1.60
CA PHE A 95 -4.54 6.83 0.14
C PHE A 95 -3.31 7.61 -0.32
N ASP A 96 -2.96 8.70 0.37
CA ASP A 96 -1.78 9.52 0.07
C ASP A 96 -0.49 8.69 0.19
N LEU A 97 -0.35 7.90 1.27
CA LEU A 97 0.78 6.97 1.45
C LEU A 97 0.83 5.91 0.35
N HIS A 98 -0.31 5.29 0.03
CA HIS A 98 -0.42 4.32 -1.06
C HIS A 98 0.03 4.93 -2.38
N ALA A 99 -0.45 6.12 -2.72
CA ALA A 99 -0.15 6.81 -3.97
C ALA A 99 1.35 7.10 -4.11
N VAL A 100 1.98 7.63 -3.05
CA VAL A 100 3.42 7.90 -3.01
C VAL A 100 4.25 6.63 -3.21
N ILE A 101 3.95 5.58 -2.45
CA ILE A 101 4.73 4.33 -2.51
C ILE A 101 4.55 3.65 -3.87
N ARG A 102 3.30 3.53 -4.34
CA ARG A 102 2.98 2.95 -5.66
C ARG A 102 3.71 3.70 -6.77
N HIS A 103 3.69 5.04 -6.72
CA HIS A 103 4.37 5.89 -7.70
C HIS A 103 5.88 5.65 -7.73
N ARG A 104 6.54 5.67 -6.57
CA ARG A 104 7.98 5.45 -6.48
C ARG A 104 8.39 4.10 -7.05
N LEU A 105 7.69 3.03 -6.63
CA LEU A 105 7.95 1.66 -7.09
C LEU A 105 7.70 1.47 -8.59
N ALA A 106 6.63 2.08 -9.13
CA ALA A 106 6.33 2.01 -10.55
C ALA A 106 7.43 2.65 -11.40
N TRP A 107 7.89 3.85 -11.03
CA TRP A 107 8.97 4.54 -11.74
C TRP A 107 10.34 3.85 -11.58
N ASP A 108 10.65 3.29 -10.41
CA ASP A 108 11.87 2.48 -10.24
C ASP A 108 11.87 1.27 -11.17
N ARG A 109 10.75 0.55 -11.25
CA ARG A 109 10.59 -0.58 -12.14
C ARG A 109 10.70 -0.19 -13.61
N ALA A 110 9.98 0.85 -14.04
CA ALA A 110 10.02 1.31 -15.43
C ALA A 110 11.44 1.70 -15.86
N LYS A 111 12.20 2.36 -14.99
CA LYS A 111 13.62 2.67 -15.24
C LYS A 111 14.49 1.43 -15.33
N ALA A 112 14.31 0.47 -14.43
CA ALA A 112 15.05 -0.80 -14.45
C ALA A 112 14.76 -1.63 -15.73
N GLU A 113 13.54 -1.53 -16.26
CA GLU A 113 13.12 -2.19 -17.50
C GLU A 113 13.44 -1.37 -18.77
N GLY A 114 13.97 -0.14 -18.65
CA GLY A 114 14.25 0.75 -19.77
C GLY A 114 13.00 1.31 -20.47
N LYS A 115 11.86 1.36 -19.77
CA LYS A 115 10.54 1.77 -20.29
C LYS A 115 10.05 3.11 -19.75
N ASP A 116 10.89 3.86 -19.04
CA ASP A 116 10.54 5.15 -18.43
C ASP A 116 10.17 6.24 -19.47
N LYS A 117 10.58 6.06 -20.72
CA LYS A 117 10.23 6.94 -21.86
C LYS A 117 9.12 6.38 -22.74
N ASP A 118 8.70 5.14 -22.53
CA ASP A 118 7.64 4.50 -23.29
C ASP A 118 6.28 4.91 -22.73
N ARG A 119 5.64 5.88 -23.39
CA ARG A 119 4.33 6.39 -22.98
C ARG A 119 3.27 5.29 -22.93
N SER A 120 3.33 4.28 -23.81
CA SER A 120 2.36 3.18 -23.78
C SER A 120 2.49 2.36 -22.49
N HIS A 121 3.70 2.27 -21.94
CA HIS A 121 3.99 1.59 -20.68
C HIS A 121 3.70 2.45 -19.45
N THR A 122 3.86 3.78 -19.57
CA THR A 122 3.69 4.72 -18.45
C THR A 122 2.31 5.40 -18.41
N MET A 123 1.35 4.99 -19.25
CA MET A 123 -0.01 5.52 -19.27
C MET A 123 -0.93 4.77 -18.29
N SER A 124 -0.61 4.88 -17.00
CA SER A 124 -1.44 4.35 -15.93
C SER A 124 -1.31 5.22 -14.68
N VAL A 125 -2.35 5.23 -13.85
CA VAL A 125 -2.46 6.04 -12.63
C VAL A 125 -1.30 5.88 -11.64
N GLN A 126 -0.56 4.77 -11.72
CA GLN A 126 0.63 4.55 -10.90
C GLN A 126 1.82 5.43 -11.30
N TYR A 127 1.82 6.04 -12.48
CA TYR A 127 2.90 6.92 -12.94
C TYR A 127 2.59 8.40 -12.76
N ASP A 128 1.32 8.75 -12.53
CA ASP A 128 0.88 10.12 -12.27
C ASP A 128 1.49 10.65 -10.96
N THR A 129 1.66 11.97 -10.89
CA THR A 129 2.10 12.62 -9.64
C THR A 129 1.08 12.32 -8.54
N PRO A 130 1.51 11.86 -7.34
CA PRO A 130 0.59 11.57 -6.25
C PRO A 130 -0.28 12.78 -5.91
N MET A 131 -1.60 12.58 -5.91
CA MET A 131 -2.56 13.57 -5.43
C MET A 131 -2.58 13.58 -3.89
N HIS A 132 -2.91 14.75 -3.32
CA HIS A 132 -2.95 14.98 -1.87
C HIS A 132 -4.40 15.18 -1.42
N TYR A 133 -4.91 14.28 -0.58
CA TYR A 133 -6.26 14.33 -0.04
C TYR A 133 -6.31 14.46 1.48
N GLY A 134 -5.27 14.03 2.17
CA GLY A 134 -5.13 14.17 3.61
C GLY A 134 -4.89 15.61 4.04
N LYS A 135 -4.92 15.83 5.35
CA LYS A 135 -4.54 17.09 6.00
C LYS A 135 -3.05 17.12 6.35
N GLU A 136 -2.41 15.96 6.40
CA GLU A 136 -0.98 15.83 6.65
C GLU A 136 -0.19 15.99 5.35
N PRO A 137 1.00 16.62 5.37
CA PRO A 137 1.83 16.75 4.18
C PRO A 137 2.10 15.40 3.51
N LEU A 138 2.11 15.37 2.16
CA LEU A 138 2.49 14.17 1.41
C LEU A 138 3.83 13.61 1.88
N ALA A 139 3.85 12.29 2.07
CA ALA A 139 5.07 11.57 2.38
C ALA A 139 6.05 11.62 1.20
N THR A 140 7.32 11.41 1.49
CA THR A 140 8.39 11.27 0.51
C THR A 140 8.99 9.86 0.59
N MET A 141 9.32 9.28 -0.57
CA MET A 141 10.01 7.99 -0.64
C MET A 141 11.17 8.11 -1.63
N GLU A 142 12.38 7.84 -1.14
CA GLU A 142 13.61 7.90 -1.91
C GLU A 142 14.28 6.53 -1.96
N ARG A 143 14.86 6.19 -3.12
CA ARG A 143 15.64 4.96 -3.26
C ARG A 143 17.05 5.22 -2.73
N ILE A 144 17.48 4.41 -1.77
CA ILE A 144 18.84 4.42 -1.24
C ILE A 144 19.67 3.40 -2.03
N ALA A 145 20.91 3.74 -2.37
CA ALA A 145 21.83 2.80 -3.00
C ALA A 145 22.05 1.58 -2.08
N PRO A 146 22.21 0.37 -2.63
CA PRO A 146 22.52 -0.79 -1.81
C PRO A 146 23.82 -0.54 -1.05
N THR A 147 23.80 -0.72 0.27
CA THR A 147 25.01 -0.67 1.08
C THR A 147 25.95 -1.77 0.57
N PRO A 148 27.21 -1.44 0.20
CA PRO A 148 28.15 -2.45 -0.26
C PRO A 148 28.33 -3.50 0.84
N THR A 149 27.92 -4.73 0.55
CA THR A 149 28.09 -5.87 1.45
C THR A 149 29.58 -6.05 1.72
N THR A 150 30.02 -5.72 2.93
CA THR A 150 31.36 -6.09 3.37
C THR A 150 31.39 -7.62 3.43
N GLN A 151 32.09 -8.26 2.49
CA GLN A 151 32.29 -9.70 2.55
C GLN A 151 32.96 -10.03 3.89
N PRO A 152 32.47 -11.03 4.65
CA PRO A 152 33.16 -11.47 5.84
C PRO A 152 34.56 -11.94 5.43
N ALA A 153 35.58 -11.38 6.08
CA ALA A 153 36.97 -11.76 5.87
C ALA A 153 37.10 -13.28 6.00
N GLN A 154 37.62 -13.92 4.96
CA GLN A 154 37.99 -15.33 5.03
C GLN A 154 39.05 -15.50 6.12
N THR A 155 38.64 -16.00 7.28
CA THR A 155 39.55 -16.45 8.32
C THR A 155 40.33 -17.62 7.75
N LYS A 156 41.61 -17.39 7.39
CA LYS A 156 42.57 -18.45 7.11
C LYS A 156 42.63 -19.36 8.34
N ALA A 157 42.04 -20.54 8.25
CA ALA A 157 42.25 -21.60 9.23
C ALA A 157 43.72 -21.98 9.20
N GLY A 158 44.45 -21.60 10.26
CA GLY A 158 45.82 -22.01 10.46
C GLY A 158 45.90 -23.53 10.60
N PHE A 159 46.69 -24.14 9.73
CA PHE A 159 47.16 -25.51 9.88
C PHE A 159 47.85 -25.65 11.24
N PHE A 160 47.27 -26.45 12.14
CA PHE A 160 47.95 -26.90 13.36
C PHE A 160 48.47 -28.30 13.08
N THR A 161 49.76 -28.42 12.81
CA THR A 161 50.47 -29.71 12.80
C THR A 161 50.84 -30.07 14.23
N PRO A 162 50.57 -31.30 14.71
CA PRO A 162 51.13 -31.77 15.97
C PRO A 162 52.59 -32.20 15.74
N GLU A 163 53.49 -31.70 16.58
CA GLU A 163 54.89 -32.15 16.69
C GLU A 163 55.01 -33.38 17.63
N PRO A 164 56.15 -34.10 17.60
CA PRO A 164 56.22 -35.57 17.59
C PRO A 164 56.03 -36.30 18.93
#